data_AF-A0A953IML2-F1
#
_entry.id   AF-A0A953IML2-F1
#
_cell.length_a   1.000
_cell.length_b   1.000
_cell.length_c   1.000
_cell.angle_alpha   90.00
_cell.angle_beta   90.00
_cell.angle_gamma   90.00
#
_symmetry.space_group_name_H-M   'P 1'
#
loop_
_entity.id
_entity.type
_entity.pdbx_description
1 polymer ?
#
loop_
_entity_poly.entity_id
_entity_poly.type
_entity_poly.pdbx_seq_one_letter_code
_entity_poly.pdbx_strand_id
1 'polypeptide(L)'
;MEPKSGLWGRLRAGLARTHDRLAESVGALLDRPASLDEATLEELEEAMIAADLGVATTRVLLDRLRERARRSDLEREGRLRQILTEEVERLLAEIPAPTWPEGPRVVLVVGVNGAGKTT
;
A
#
# COMPACT_ATOMS: atom_id res chain seq x y z
N MET A 1 -11.43 -28.13 -9.64
CA MET A 1 -11.05 -26.88 -8.94
C MET A 1 -9.52 -26.84 -8.95
N GLU A 2 -8.92 -26.23 -9.96
CA GLU A 2 -7.45 -26.22 -10.13
C GLU A 2 -6.77 -25.41 -9.01
N PRO A 3 -5.56 -25.80 -8.58
CA PRO A 3 -4.94 -25.25 -7.40
C PRO A 3 -4.56 -23.78 -7.64
N LYS A 4 -5.18 -22.89 -6.86
CA LYS A 4 -4.84 -21.46 -6.73
C LYS A 4 -3.37 -21.21 -6.36
N SER A 5 -2.55 -22.23 -6.08
CA SER A 5 -1.14 -22.08 -5.69
C SER A 5 -0.25 -21.53 -6.81
N GLY A 6 -0.58 -21.75 -8.09
CA GLY A 6 0.29 -21.33 -9.21
C GLY A 6 0.37 -19.81 -9.44
N LEU A 7 -0.77 -19.12 -9.51
CA LEU A 7 -0.83 -17.67 -9.78
C LEU A 7 -0.51 -16.84 -8.53
N TRP A 8 -1.10 -17.20 -7.38
CA TRP A 8 -0.85 -16.50 -6.12
C TRP A 8 0.57 -16.73 -5.61
N GLY A 9 1.13 -17.93 -5.83
CA GLY A 9 2.52 -18.23 -5.49
C GLY A 9 3.51 -17.39 -6.31
N ARG A 10 3.27 -17.26 -7.62
CA ARG A 10 4.08 -16.40 -8.50
C ARG A 10 3.99 -14.92 -8.13
N LEU A 11 2.80 -14.43 -7.79
CA LEU A 11 2.60 -13.05 -7.35
C LEU A 11 3.36 -12.80 -6.03
N ARG A 12 3.22 -13.67 -5.04
CA ARG A 12 3.95 -13.57 -3.76
C ARG A 12 5.46 -13.57 -3.98
N ALA A 13 5.96 -14.47 -4.81
CA ALA A 13 7.38 -14.54 -5.14
C ALA A 13 7.88 -13.27 -5.83
N GLY A 14 7.11 -12.70 -6.76
CA GLY A 14 7.43 -11.44 -7.43
C GLY A 14 7.47 -10.24 -6.50
N LEU A 15 6.65 -10.25 -5.45
CA LEU A 15 6.55 -9.16 -4.46
C LEU A 15 7.46 -9.34 -3.23
N ALA A 16 8.10 -10.49 -3.06
CA ALA A 16 8.84 -10.84 -1.85
C ALA A 16 9.88 -9.76 -1.47
N ARG A 17 10.69 -9.31 -2.44
CA ARG A 17 11.71 -8.27 -2.19
C ARG A 17 11.12 -6.94 -1.72
N THR A 18 9.98 -6.53 -2.28
CA THR A 18 9.29 -5.30 -1.88
C THR A 18 8.68 -5.43 -0.50
N HIS A 19 8.08 -6.59 -0.21
CA HIS A 19 7.56 -6.91 1.11
C HIS A 19 8.66 -6.85 2.17
N ASP A 20 9.81 -7.45 1.92
CA ASP A 20 10.92 -7.49 2.88
C ASP A 20 11.45 -6.08 3.17
N ARG A 21 11.61 -5.24 2.13
CA ARG A 21 12.00 -3.83 2.31
C ARG A 21 10.99 -3.03 3.12
N LEU A 22 9.70 -3.22 2.88
CA LEU A 22 8.63 -2.57 3.64
C LEU A 22 8.60 -3.04 5.10
N ALA A 23 8.81 -4.34 5.33
CA ALA A 23 8.87 -4.92 6.66
C ALA A 23 10.07 -4.40 7.45
N GLU A 24 11.24 -4.25 6.81
CA GLU A 24 12.44 -3.69 7.42
C GLU A 24 12.30 -2.19 7.73
N SER A 25 11.79 -1.41 6.79
CA SER A 25 11.71 0.06 6.92
C SER A 25 10.58 0.52 7.84
N VAL A 26 9.39 -0.09 7.73
CA VAL A 26 8.18 0.39 8.39
C VAL A 26 7.70 -0.58 9.47
N GLY A 27 8.05 -1.87 9.39
CA GLY A 27 7.46 -2.91 10.22
C GLY A 27 7.66 -2.71 11.72
N ALA A 28 8.88 -2.36 12.15
CA ALA A 28 9.19 -2.14 13.56
C ALA A 28 8.37 -0.98 14.18
N LEU A 29 8.09 0.07 13.39
CA LEU A 29 7.28 1.21 13.83
C LEU A 29 5.80 0.82 13.97
N LEU A 30 5.29 -0.01 13.05
CA LEU A 30 3.89 -0.44 13.05
C LEU A 30 3.53 -1.44 14.15
N ASP A 31 4.53 -2.11 14.73
CA ASP A 31 4.36 -3.09 15.80
C ASP A 31 4.48 -2.45 17.21
N ARG A 32 4.80 -1.14 17.29
CA ARG A 32 4.79 -0.39 18.55
C ARG A 32 3.36 -0.26 19.08
N PRO A 33 3.17 -0.20 20.43
CA PRO A 33 1.91 0.21 21.01
C PRO A 33 1.47 1.53 20.38
N ALA A 34 0.19 1.65 20.04
CA ALA A 34 -0.33 2.76 19.25
C ALA A 34 -0.29 4.08 20.05
N SER A 35 0.89 4.73 20.10
CA SER A 35 0.95 6.18 20.25
C SER A 35 0.98 6.77 18.85
N LEU A 36 -0.04 7.55 18.53
CA LEU A 36 -0.08 8.39 17.34
C LEU A 36 0.34 9.81 17.73
N ASP A 37 1.46 9.88 18.44
CA ASP A 37 2.14 11.15 18.67
C ASP A 37 2.80 11.64 17.37
N GLU A 38 3.10 12.93 17.33
CA GLU A 38 3.63 13.55 16.13
C GLU A 38 4.99 12.95 15.73
N ALA A 39 5.82 12.56 16.71
CA ALA A 39 7.12 11.95 16.44
C ALA A 39 6.99 10.60 15.72
N THR A 40 6.06 9.75 16.14
CA THR A 40 5.81 8.45 15.50
C THR A 40 5.24 8.62 14.09
N LEU A 41 4.40 9.63 13.87
CA LEU A 41 3.87 9.94 12.54
C LEU A 41 4.95 10.48 11.59
N GLU A 42 5.88 11.27 12.10
CA GLU A 42 7.02 11.80 11.34
C GLU A 42 8.00 10.67 10.96
N GLU A 43 8.36 9.80 11.92
CA GLU A 43 9.15 8.58 11.66
C GLU A 43 8.47 7.69 10.59
N LEU A 44 7.15 7.54 10.67
CA LEU A 44 6.37 6.77 9.71
C LEU A 44 6.35 7.43 8.31
N GLU A 45 6.27 8.76 8.23
CA GLU A 45 6.35 9.50 6.96
C GLU A 45 7.67 9.24 6.24
N GLU A 46 8.78 9.39 6.96
CA GLU A 46 10.12 9.17 6.43
C GLU A 46 10.29 7.73 5.94
N ALA A 47 9.88 6.75 6.75
CA ALA A 47 9.98 5.34 6.40
C ALA A 47 9.15 4.98 5.16
N MET A 48 7.93 5.52 5.03
CA MET A 48 7.08 5.31 3.86
C MET A 48 7.65 5.95 2.59
N ILE A 49 8.24 7.14 2.70
CA ILE A 49 8.90 7.80 1.56
C ILE A 49 10.13 7.00 1.13
N ALA A 50 10.95 6.53 2.08
CA ALA A 50 12.12 5.69 1.81
C ALA A 50 11.76 4.35 1.15
N ALA A 51 10.53 3.87 1.37
CA ALA A 51 10.00 2.66 0.76
C ALA A 51 9.31 2.88 -0.61
N ASP A 52 9.59 4.01 -1.28
CA ASP A 52 9.09 4.36 -2.62
C ASP A 52 7.56 4.60 -2.72
N LEU A 53 6.85 4.90 -1.63
CA LEU A 53 5.41 5.24 -1.70
C LEU A 53 5.17 6.64 -2.29
N GLY A 54 6.16 7.52 -2.20
CA GLY A 54 6.09 8.91 -2.65
C GLY A 54 5.33 9.83 -1.69
N VAL A 55 5.70 11.12 -1.71
CA VAL A 55 5.22 12.13 -0.76
C VAL A 55 3.69 12.28 -0.74
N ALA A 56 3.07 12.31 -1.92
CA ALA A 56 1.62 12.53 -2.02
C ALA A 56 0.81 11.39 -1.38
N THR A 57 1.16 10.14 -1.70
CA THR A 57 0.50 8.95 -1.16
C THR A 57 0.69 8.85 0.36
N THR A 58 1.93 9.07 0.83
CA THR A 58 2.25 9.02 2.26
C THR A 58 1.42 10.02 3.05
N ARG A 59 1.34 11.28 2.60
CA ARG A 59 0.53 12.31 3.27
C ARG A 59 -0.94 11.93 3.36
N VAL A 60 -1.52 11.43 2.26
CA VAL A 60 -2.92 10.98 2.25
C VAL A 60 -3.16 9.88 3.28
N LEU A 61 -2.24 8.91 3.39
CA LEU A 61 -2.37 7.81 4.35
C LEU A 61 -2.22 8.30 5.80
N LEU A 62 -1.26 9.17 6.09
CA LEU A 62 -1.05 9.72 7.43
C LEU A 62 -2.22 10.59 7.89
N ASP A 63 -2.80 11.40 7.01
CA ASP A 63 -3.97 12.21 7.35
C ASP A 63 -5.20 11.36 7.66
N ARG A 64 -5.43 10.29 6.88
CA ARG A 64 -6.50 9.31 7.16
C ARG A 64 -6.27 8.60 8.49
N LEU A 65 -5.02 8.25 8.78
CA LEU A 65 -4.62 7.62 10.03
C LEU A 65 -4.87 8.53 11.24
N ARG A 66 -4.43 9.80 11.17
CA ARG A 66 -4.68 10.85 12.19
C ARG A 66 -6.18 11.02 12.44
N GLU A 67 -6.96 11.11 11.38
CA GLU A 67 -8.40 11.33 11.49
C GLU A 67 -9.11 10.12 12.10
N ARG A 68 -8.72 8.90 11.74
CA ARG A 68 -9.25 7.68 12.36
C ARG A 68 -8.84 7.57 13.83
N ALA A 69 -7.66 8.04 14.20
CA ALA A 69 -7.21 8.13 15.58
C ALA A 69 -8.00 9.08 16.46
N ARG A 70 -8.46 10.19 15.89
CA ARG A 70 -9.32 11.14 16.60
C ARG A 70 -10.72 10.59 16.84
N ARG A 71 -11.22 9.73 15.94
CA ARG A 71 -12.59 9.19 15.97
C ARG A 71 -12.73 7.88 16.74
N SER A 72 -11.68 7.06 16.75
CA SER A 72 -11.66 5.78 17.44
C SER A 72 -10.77 5.90 18.67
N ASP A 73 -11.11 5.20 19.76
CA ASP A 73 -10.28 5.13 20.98
C ASP A 73 -9.05 4.22 20.73
N LEU A 74 -8.26 4.58 19.70
CA LEU A 74 -7.19 3.79 19.09
C LEU A 74 -6.06 3.49 20.08
N GLU A 75 -5.94 4.30 21.15
CA GLU A 75 -5.00 4.07 22.24
C GLU A 75 -5.17 2.68 22.89
N ARG A 76 -6.35 2.04 22.75
CA ARG A 76 -6.58 0.69 23.30
C ARG A 76 -6.31 -0.48 22.35
N GLU A 77 -6.31 -0.29 21.03
CA GLU A 77 -6.41 -1.43 20.10
C GLU A 77 -5.08 -1.93 19.52
N GLY A 78 -3.95 -1.26 19.77
CA GLY A 78 -2.62 -1.81 19.55
C GLY A 78 -2.34 -2.32 18.12
N ARG A 79 -3.01 -1.78 17.11
CA ARG A 79 -2.96 -2.32 15.75
C ARG A 79 -2.83 -1.25 14.67
N LEU A 80 -1.84 -0.35 14.83
CA LEU A 80 -1.43 0.62 13.80
C LEU A 80 -1.24 -0.05 12.42
N ARG A 81 -0.56 -1.21 12.39
CA ARG A 81 -0.42 -2.06 11.20
C ARG A 81 -1.75 -2.38 10.51
N GLN A 82 -2.76 -2.78 11.28
CA GLN A 82 -4.05 -3.17 10.72
C GLN A 82 -4.74 -1.95 10.09
N ILE A 83 -4.73 -0.83 10.78
CA ILE A 83 -5.39 0.39 10.31
C ILE A 83 -4.72 0.90 9.03
N LEU A 84 -3.39 0.95 9.00
CA LEU A 84 -2.65 1.34 7.80
C LEU A 84 -2.98 0.39 6.63
N THR A 85 -3.05 -0.92 6.88
CA THR A 85 -3.42 -1.91 5.87
C THR A 85 -4.82 -1.62 5.31
N GLU A 86 -5.80 -1.37 6.18
CA GLU A 86 -7.16 -1.04 5.77
C GLU A 86 -7.24 0.30 5.00
N GLU A 87 -6.44 1.31 5.35
CA GLU A 87 -6.39 2.58 4.61
C GLU A 87 -5.74 2.42 3.23
N VAL A 88 -4.70 1.59 3.11
CA VAL A 88 -4.10 1.24 1.82
C VAL A 88 -5.11 0.50 0.94
N GLU A 89 -5.84 -0.47 1.50
CA GLU A 89 -6.91 -1.19 0.79
C GLU A 89 -8.00 -0.24 0.30
N ARG A 90 -8.45 0.69 1.16
CA ARG A 90 -9.43 1.74 0.78
C ARG A 90 -8.91 2.61 -0.37
N LEU A 91 -7.67 3.08 -0.27
CA LEU A 91 -7.07 3.93 -1.29
C LEU A 91 -6.95 3.21 -2.64
N LEU A 92 -6.58 1.93 -2.64
CA LEU A 92 -6.52 1.11 -3.86
C LEU A 92 -7.91 0.85 -4.46
N ALA A 93 -8.95 0.71 -3.62
CA ALA A 93 -10.32 0.49 -4.05
C ALA A 93 -10.98 1.74 -4.67
N GLU A 94 -10.45 2.94 -4.44
CA GLU A 94 -10.91 4.19 -5.07
C GLU A 94 -10.58 4.24 -6.57
N ILE A 95 -9.67 3.38 -7.06
CA ILE A 95 -9.34 3.31 -8.48
C ILE A 95 -10.46 2.55 -9.21
N PRO A 96 -11.23 3.21 -10.10
CA PRO A 96 -12.32 2.56 -10.79
C PRO A 96 -11.80 1.44 -11.70
N ALA A 97 -12.52 0.32 -11.72
CA ALA A 97 -12.22 -0.74 -12.67
C ALA A 97 -12.40 -0.21 -14.10
N PRO A 98 -11.51 -0.59 -15.04
CA PRO A 98 -11.65 -0.19 -16.42
C PRO A 98 -12.97 -0.73 -16.99
N THR A 99 -13.76 0.17 -17.59
CA THR A 99 -14.96 -0.21 -18.34
C THR A 99 -14.59 -0.54 -19.77
N TRP A 100 -15.04 -1.70 -20.26
CA TRP A 100 -14.74 -2.15 -21.61
C TRP A 100 -16.01 -2.05 -22.48
N PRO A 101 -15.97 -1.32 -23.60
CA PRO A 101 -17.09 -1.28 -24.54
C PRO A 101 -17.28 -2.64 -25.24
N GLU A 102 -18.49 -2.87 -25.77
CA GLU A 102 -18.76 -4.01 -26.63
C GLU A 102 -18.00 -3.90 -27.96
N GLY A 103 -17.58 -5.05 -28.52
CA GLY A 103 -16.81 -5.11 -29.76
C GLY A 103 -15.30 -5.31 -29.56
N PRO A 104 -14.47 -5.03 -30.60
CA PRO A 104 -13.05 -5.31 -30.55
C PRO A 104 -12.34 -4.43 -29.52
N ARG A 105 -11.52 -5.07 -28.67
CA ARG A 105 -10.72 -4.38 -27.65
C ARG A 105 -9.40 -3.92 -28.25
N VAL A 106 -9.19 -2.61 -28.30
CA VAL A 106 -7.94 -2.00 -28.74
C VAL A 106 -7.19 -1.45 -27.52
N VAL A 107 -5.99 -1.96 -27.26
CA VAL A 107 -5.11 -1.50 -26.17
C VAL A 107 -3.87 -0.86 -26.79
N LEU A 108 -3.71 0.45 -26.62
CA LEU A 108 -2.51 1.17 -27.04
C LEU A 108 -1.51 1.20 -25.88
N VAL A 109 -0.40 0.48 -26.02
CA VAL A 109 0.67 0.44 -25.01
C VAL A 109 1.67 1.56 -25.29
N VAL A 110 1.81 2.51 -24.36
CA VAL A 110 2.70 3.69 -24.48
C VAL A 110 3.74 3.73 -23.37
N GLY A 111 4.86 4.43 -23.60
CA GLY A 111 5.93 4.62 -22.60
C GLY A 111 7.32 4.72 -23.21
N VAL A 112 8.31 5.11 -22.39
CA VAL A 112 9.70 5.35 -22.84
C VAL A 112 10.44 4.06 -23.21
N ASN A 113 11.48 4.14 -24.04
CA ASN A 113 12.30 2.98 -24.44
C ASN A 113 12.87 2.26 -23.21
N GLY A 114 12.90 0.92 -23.23
CA GLY A 114 13.39 0.10 -22.11
C GLY A 114 12.37 -0.25 -21.02
N ALA A 115 11.16 0.36 -21.01
CA ALA A 115 10.13 0.09 -20.01
C ALA A 115 9.34 -1.23 -20.19
N GLY A 116 9.81 -2.16 -21.03
CA GLY A 116 9.18 -3.48 -21.20
C GLY A 116 7.89 -3.54 -22.03
N LYS A 117 7.54 -2.49 -22.81
CA LYS A 117 6.30 -2.46 -23.62
C LYS A 117 6.10 -3.60 -24.62
N THR A 118 7.20 -4.25 -25.03
CA THR A 118 7.20 -5.36 -26.01
C THR A 118 7.30 -6.74 -25.34
N THR A 119 7.58 -6.78 -24.03
CA THR A 119 7.84 -8.00 -23.24
C THR A 119 6.58 -8.46 -22.53
#